data_AF-A0A7S3GUF2-F1
#
_entry.id   AF-A0A7S3GUF2-F1
#
_cell.length_a   1.000
_cell.length_b   1.000
_cell.length_c   1.000
_cell.angle_alpha   90.00
_cell.angle_beta   90.00
_cell.angle_gamma   90.00
#
_symmetry.space_group_name_H-M   'P 1'
#
loop_
_entity.id
_entity.type
_entity.pdbx_description
1 polymer ?
#
loop_
_entity_poly.entity_id
_entity_poly.type
_entity_poly.pdbx_seq_one_letter_code
_entity_poly.pdbx_strand_id
1 'polypeptide(L)'
;MAKISACHEEVDNFFAVALGDNFYQDGVKGVDDPKWSEVFSLPFKDVKCPWYPILGNHDWEGNVQAQIDFRTDSRWQMPNIYYTKTFGRIQLIFIDTTVLCPEISAMFTDKEFPPEPRQKHLDWLDKTLKHSTAEWIVVFGHYPIYSGGSSGIMREMQEVNNVLTKYNNVDCYVSGHDHCLQHLYCDKSKINYFVSGSGCERTYCRNLTGYSVFWVDMEGFLNCTIRGEVMTAIFVSFEGKELYKVDVKRKTKEKG
;
A
#
# COMPACT_ATOMS: atom_id res chain seq x y z
N MET A 1 17.28 -7.18 7.20
CA MET A 1 16.95 -5.89 7.87
C MET A 1 18.04 -4.83 7.71
N ALA A 2 19.34 -5.17 7.83
CA ALA A 2 20.49 -4.25 7.69
C ALA A 2 20.62 -3.48 6.33
N LYS A 3 19.73 -3.71 5.36
CA LYS A 3 19.73 -3.03 4.06
C LYS A 3 18.55 -2.09 3.80
N ILE A 4 17.47 -2.12 4.61
CA ILE A 4 16.47 -1.04 4.60
C ILE A 4 17.13 0.27 5.06
N SER A 5 18.07 0.14 6.01
CA SER A 5 18.90 1.23 6.54
C SER A 5 19.98 1.76 5.60
N ALA A 6 20.21 1.15 4.43
CA ALA A 6 21.30 1.57 3.53
C ALA A 6 20.87 2.63 2.48
N CYS A 7 19.62 3.10 2.51
CA CYS A 7 19.08 4.03 1.51
C CYS A 7 19.04 5.52 1.96
N HIS A 8 19.70 5.90 3.06
CA HIS A 8 19.36 7.14 3.77
C HIS A 8 20.21 8.37 3.46
N GLU A 9 21.42 8.26 2.90
CA GLU A 9 22.38 9.37 3.02
C GLU A 9 22.16 10.57 2.07
N GLU A 10 21.29 10.47 1.04
CA GLU A 10 21.09 11.56 0.06
C GLU A 10 19.63 11.77 -0.43
N VAL A 11 18.61 11.39 0.35
CA VAL A 11 17.20 11.47 -0.08
C VAL A 11 16.36 12.31 0.89
N ASP A 12 15.87 13.46 0.40
CA ASP A 12 14.85 14.25 1.09
C ASP A 12 13.53 13.46 1.18
N ASN A 13 12.86 13.53 2.33
CA ASN A 13 11.57 12.86 2.60
C ASN A 13 11.62 11.32 2.45
N PHE A 14 12.62 10.67 3.03
CA PHE A 14 12.64 9.21 3.14
C PHE A 14 11.60 8.71 4.16
N PHE A 15 10.77 7.74 3.77
CA PHE A 15 9.75 7.10 4.62
C PHE A 15 9.52 5.65 4.20
N ALA A 16 8.83 4.88 5.05
CA ALA A 16 8.32 3.54 4.75
C ALA A 16 6.79 3.54 4.66
N VAL A 17 6.23 2.62 3.87
CA VAL A 17 4.79 2.35 3.81
C VAL A 17 4.59 0.89 4.17
N ALA A 18 3.78 0.62 5.20
CA ALA A 18 3.34 -0.75 5.51
C ALA A 18 2.00 -1.01 4.83
N LEU A 19 1.93 -2.02 3.97
CA LEU A 19 0.81 -2.26 3.06
C LEU A 19 -0.32 -3.11 3.66
N GLY A 20 -0.49 -3.06 4.98
CA GLY A 20 -1.47 -3.86 5.71
C GLY A 20 -0.98 -5.26 6.07
N ASP A 21 -1.82 -5.96 6.83
CA ASP A 21 -1.46 -7.17 7.58
C ASP A 21 -0.22 -6.92 8.45
N ASN A 22 -0.28 -5.83 9.21
CA ASN A 22 0.86 -5.34 9.98
C ASN A 22 1.19 -6.28 11.15
N PHE A 23 0.18 -6.97 11.69
CA PHE A 23 0.32 -7.84 12.86
C PHE A 23 -0.40 -9.18 12.69
N TYR A 24 0.34 -10.21 12.28
CA TYR A 24 -0.16 -11.59 12.24
C TYR A 24 -0.17 -12.25 13.64
N GLN A 25 -1.00 -13.27 13.88
CA GLN A 25 -2.36 -13.42 13.34
C GLN A 25 -3.31 -12.59 14.22
N ASP A 26 -4.41 -12.07 13.68
CA ASP A 26 -5.46 -11.36 14.43
C ASP A 26 -5.13 -9.94 14.96
N GLY A 27 -4.24 -9.21 14.31
CA GLY A 27 -3.99 -7.80 14.63
C GLY A 27 -3.40 -7.59 16.03
N VAL A 28 -3.61 -6.40 16.61
CA VAL A 28 -3.26 -6.09 18.01
C VAL A 28 -4.52 -6.03 18.87
N LYS A 29 -4.40 -6.31 20.17
CA LYS A 29 -5.52 -6.21 21.12
C LYS A 29 -5.73 -4.79 21.67
N GLY A 30 -4.67 -3.98 21.67
CA GLY A 30 -4.66 -2.64 22.25
C GLY A 30 -3.34 -1.92 21.99
N VAL A 31 -3.22 -0.67 22.47
CA VAL A 31 -1.99 0.13 22.34
C VAL A 31 -0.82 -0.42 23.19
N ASP A 32 -1.14 -1.21 24.21
CA ASP A 32 -0.16 -1.86 25.09
C ASP A 32 0.13 -3.33 24.71
N ASP A 33 -0.34 -3.79 23.54
CA ASP A 33 -0.10 -5.15 23.07
C ASP A 33 1.42 -5.40 22.83
N PRO A 34 2.01 -6.48 23.38
CA PRO A 34 3.42 -6.82 23.15
C PRO A 34 3.83 -6.90 21.68
N LYS A 35 2.90 -7.22 20.77
CA LYS A 35 3.14 -7.27 19.32
C LYS A 35 3.73 -5.97 18.76
N TRP A 36 3.41 -4.81 19.34
CA TRP A 36 4.03 -3.54 18.95
C TRP A 36 5.54 -3.55 19.08
N SER A 37 6.05 -4.15 20.16
CA SER A 37 7.48 -4.29 20.39
C SER A 37 8.07 -5.40 19.52
N GLU A 38 7.42 -6.56 19.52
CA GLU A 38 7.91 -7.80 18.91
C GLU A 38 7.93 -7.77 17.39
N VAL A 39 6.93 -7.15 16.75
CA VAL A 39 6.76 -7.16 15.29
C VAL A 39 7.25 -5.86 14.65
N PHE A 40 7.05 -4.71 15.31
CA PHE A 40 7.39 -3.40 14.73
C PHE A 40 8.62 -2.76 15.38
N SER A 41 8.54 -2.43 16.67
CA SER A 41 9.49 -1.48 17.28
C SER A 41 10.91 -2.03 17.34
N LEU A 42 11.08 -3.28 17.80
CA LEU A 42 12.38 -3.93 17.92
C LEU A 42 12.96 -4.39 16.59
N PRO A 43 12.21 -5.11 15.71
CA PRO A 43 12.78 -5.58 14.45
C PRO A 43 13.25 -4.45 13.54
N PHE A 44 12.50 -3.35 13.52
CA PHE A 44 12.81 -2.20 12.68
C PHE A 44 13.54 -1.08 13.42
N LYS A 45 14.07 -1.29 14.64
CA LYS A 45 14.65 -0.22 15.48
C LYS A 45 15.69 0.67 14.78
N ASP A 46 16.39 0.15 13.78
CA ASP A 46 17.44 0.86 13.02
C ASP A 46 16.88 1.65 11.82
N VAL A 47 15.62 1.43 11.44
CA VAL A 47 14.90 2.20 10.43
C VAL A 47 14.24 3.39 11.11
N LYS A 48 14.91 4.54 11.08
CA LYS A 48 14.54 5.74 11.86
C LYS A 48 13.49 6.64 11.21
N CYS A 49 13.12 6.36 9.96
CA CYS A 49 12.16 7.19 9.23
C CYS A 49 10.71 6.98 9.69
N PRO A 50 9.79 7.89 9.31
CA PRO A 50 8.36 7.67 9.49
C PRO A 50 7.86 6.47 8.69
N TRP A 51 6.87 5.79 9.26
CA TRP A 51 6.10 4.72 8.64
C TRP A 51 4.66 5.20 8.46
N TYR A 52 4.15 5.06 7.23
CA TYR A 52 2.76 5.34 6.87
C TYR A 52 2.04 4.02 6.59
N PRO A 53 1.43 3.40 7.60
CA PRO A 53 0.77 2.12 7.45
C PRO A 53 -0.67 2.29 6.92
N ILE A 54 -1.15 1.26 6.26
CA ILE A 54 -2.57 0.98 6.02
C ILE A 54 -2.94 -0.34 6.71
N LEU A 55 -4.22 -0.68 6.73
CA LEU A 55 -4.72 -1.92 7.34
C LEU A 55 -4.96 -3.00 6.28
N GLY A 56 -4.70 -4.25 6.65
CA GLY A 56 -5.13 -5.45 5.92
C GLY A 56 -6.21 -6.24 6.68
N ASN A 57 -6.63 -7.40 6.17
CA ASN A 57 -7.68 -8.18 6.85
C ASN A 57 -7.25 -8.67 8.22
N HIS A 58 -5.99 -9.07 8.40
CA HIS A 58 -5.53 -9.55 9.71
C HIS A 58 -5.51 -8.43 10.74
N ASP A 59 -5.34 -7.17 10.32
CA ASP A 59 -5.46 -6.03 11.22
C ASP A 59 -6.90 -5.81 11.71
N TRP A 60 -7.88 -6.04 10.82
CA TRP A 60 -9.31 -5.94 11.12
C TRP A 60 -9.84 -7.09 12.00
N GLU A 61 -9.13 -8.22 12.06
CA GLU A 61 -9.38 -9.28 13.04
C GLU A 61 -9.07 -8.83 14.48
N GLY A 62 -8.19 -7.85 14.66
CA GLY A 62 -7.83 -7.27 15.96
C GLY A 62 -8.58 -5.97 16.30
N ASN A 63 -7.86 -5.07 16.97
CA ASN A 63 -8.30 -3.72 17.32
C ASN A 63 -7.66 -2.68 16.39
N VAL A 64 -8.41 -2.30 15.36
CA VAL A 64 -8.01 -1.27 14.39
C VAL A 64 -7.75 0.09 15.06
N GLN A 65 -8.61 0.48 16.02
CA GLN A 65 -8.49 1.75 16.71
C GLN A 65 -7.17 1.84 17.49
N ALA A 66 -6.68 0.73 18.04
CA ALA A 66 -5.37 0.68 18.68
C ALA A 66 -4.21 0.99 17.71
N GLN A 67 -4.31 0.60 16.43
CA GLN A 67 -3.31 0.99 15.42
C GLN A 67 -3.37 2.47 15.08
N ILE A 68 -4.56 3.07 15.09
CA ILE A 68 -4.73 4.53 14.90
C ILE A 68 -4.22 5.30 16.12
N ASP A 69 -4.41 4.78 17.33
CA ASP A 69 -4.10 5.47 18.60
C ASP A 69 -2.69 5.19 19.11
N PHE A 70 -1.95 4.29 18.48
CA PHE A 70 -0.58 3.96 18.90
C PHE A 70 0.35 5.16 18.77
N ARG A 71 0.92 5.60 19.90
CA ARG A 71 1.87 6.74 19.96
C ARG A 71 3.20 6.40 20.62
N THR A 72 3.36 5.18 21.16
CA THR A 72 4.56 4.75 21.89
C THR A 72 5.81 4.79 21.01
N ASP A 73 5.67 4.46 19.72
CA ASP A 73 6.72 4.67 18.72
C ASP A 73 6.31 5.75 17.71
N SER A 74 6.94 6.92 17.79
CA SER A 74 6.66 8.08 16.93
C SER A 74 6.88 7.85 15.43
N ARG A 75 7.56 6.76 15.05
CA ARG A 75 7.70 6.37 13.64
C ARG A 75 6.38 5.92 13.05
N TRP A 76 5.50 5.32 13.85
CA TRP A 76 4.19 4.88 13.40
C TRP A 76 3.24 6.07 13.23
N GLN A 77 2.89 6.41 11.98
CA GLN A 77 2.08 7.58 11.66
C GLN A 77 0.82 7.21 10.87
N MET A 78 -0.18 6.71 11.60
CA MET A 78 -1.49 6.33 11.06
C MET A 78 -2.60 7.20 11.65
N PRO A 79 -2.94 8.34 11.04
CA PRO A 79 -3.93 9.25 11.62
C PRO A 79 -5.38 8.76 11.49
N ASN A 80 -5.65 7.87 10.53
CA ASN A 80 -6.97 7.29 10.26
C ASN A 80 -6.81 6.03 9.37
N ILE A 81 -7.90 5.29 9.12
CA ILE A 81 -7.92 4.12 8.23
C ILE A 81 -7.73 4.49 6.74
N TYR A 82 -8.11 5.70 6.34
CA TYR A 82 -7.78 6.30 5.05
C TYR A 82 -7.36 7.76 5.24
N TYR A 83 -6.32 8.19 4.53
CA TYR A 83 -5.73 9.52 4.69
C TYR A 83 -4.85 9.88 3.50
N THR A 84 -4.33 11.12 3.49
CA THR A 84 -3.35 11.54 2.48
C THR A 84 -2.12 12.15 3.13
N LYS A 85 -0.99 12.08 2.43
CA LYS A 85 0.23 12.83 2.72
C LYS A 85 0.71 13.50 1.44
N THR A 86 1.11 14.76 1.53
CA THR A 86 1.61 15.52 0.38
C THR A 86 3.01 16.00 0.65
N PHE A 87 3.94 15.70 -0.26
CA PHE A 87 5.34 16.10 -0.22
C PHE A 87 5.66 16.90 -1.48
N GLY A 88 5.61 18.22 -1.38
CA GLY A 88 5.79 19.11 -2.52
C GLY A 88 4.81 18.79 -3.66
N ARG A 89 5.31 18.15 -4.71
CA ARG A 89 4.55 17.83 -5.94
C ARG A 89 3.94 16.43 -5.95
N ILE A 90 4.15 15.65 -4.88
CA ILE A 90 3.70 14.25 -4.77
C ILE A 90 2.58 14.17 -3.74
N GLN A 91 1.46 13.56 -4.09
CA GLN A 91 0.40 13.17 -3.17
C GLN A 91 0.33 11.65 -3.05
N LEU A 92 0.43 11.19 -1.81
CA LEU A 92 0.22 9.80 -1.41
C LEU A 92 -1.17 9.68 -0.83
N ILE A 93 -1.94 8.71 -1.30
CA ILE A 93 -3.31 8.44 -0.86
C ILE A 93 -3.35 7.04 -0.28
N PHE A 94 -3.74 6.92 0.96
CA PHE A 94 -3.80 5.67 1.71
C PHE A 94 -5.27 5.30 1.89
N ILE A 95 -5.66 4.14 1.38
CA ILE A 95 -7.05 3.65 1.44
C ILE A 95 -7.12 2.33 2.21
N ASP A 96 -8.15 2.20 3.02
CA ASP A 96 -8.57 0.93 3.61
C ASP A 96 -9.39 0.09 2.62
N THR A 97 -8.75 -0.91 2.01
CA THR A 97 -9.42 -1.78 1.04
C THR A 97 -10.31 -2.83 1.68
N THR A 98 -10.14 -3.12 2.98
CA THR A 98 -11.03 -4.02 3.72
C THR A 98 -12.42 -3.40 3.86
N VAL A 99 -12.50 -2.11 4.16
CA VAL A 99 -13.77 -1.36 4.13
C VAL A 99 -14.33 -1.25 2.70
N LEU A 100 -13.46 -1.09 1.69
CA LEU A 100 -13.89 -0.95 0.30
C LEU A 100 -14.34 -2.27 -0.36
N CYS A 101 -13.99 -3.42 0.23
CA CYS A 101 -14.41 -4.74 -0.24
C CYS A 101 -15.69 -5.18 0.50
N PRO A 102 -16.88 -5.18 -0.12
CA PRO A 102 -18.14 -5.37 0.59
C PRO A 102 -18.23 -6.69 1.37
N GLU A 103 -17.78 -7.79 0.76
CA GLU A 103 -17.89 -9.13 1.35
C GLU A 103 -16.99 -9.25 2.59
N ILE A 104 -15.79 -8.66 2.52
CA ILE A 104 -14.83 -8.70 3.62
C ILE A 104 -15.23 -7.72 4.72
N SER A 105 -15.67 -6.51 4.35
CA SER A 105 -16.21 -5.53 5.30
C SER A 105 -17.38 -6.10 6.10
N ALA A 106 -18.24 -6.93 5.49
CA ALA A 106 -19.37 -7.57 6.16
C ALA A 106 -18.94 -8.56 7.25
N MET A 107 -17.70 -9.07 7.23
CA MET A 107 -17.17 -9.97 8.26
C MET A 107 -16.86 -9.25 9.59
N PHE A 108 -16.81 -7.92 9.59
CA PHE A 108 -16.35 -7.12 10.74
C PHE A 108 -17.42 -6.18 11.31
N THR A 109 -18.69 -6.36 10.95
CA THR A 109 -19.78 -5.47 11.41
C THR A 109 -20.08 -5.56 12.91
N ASP A 110 -19.72 -6.67 13.55
CA ASP A 110 -19.97 -6.93 14.97
C ASP A 110 -18.81 -6.46 15.88
N LYS A 111 -17.81 -5.79 15.31
CA LYS A 111 -16.67 -5.21 16.07
C LYS A 111 -17.12 -3.99 16.88
N GLU A 112 -16.38 -3.69 17.95
CA GLU A 112 -16.57 -2.45 18.73
C GLU A 112 -16.42 -1.19 17.86
N PHE A 113 -15.47 -1.23 16.92
CA PHE A 113 -15.25 -0.23 15.89
C PHE A 113 -15.49 -0.86 14.51
N PRO A 114 -16.75 -0.93 14.05
CA PRO A 114 -17.06 -1.57 12.78
C PRO A 114 -16.60 -0.69 11.59
N PRO A 115 -16.41 -1.29 10.40
CA PRO A 115 -16.14 -0.57 9.16
C PRO A 115 -17.10 0.60 8.92
N GLU A 116 -16.56 1.75 8.51
CA GLU A 116 -17.38 2.86 8.03
C GLU A 116 -18.16 2.48 6.76
N PRO A 117 -19.29 3.14 6.45
CA PRO A 117 -20.00 2.88 5.21
C PRO A 117 -19.11 3.03 3.97
N ARG A 118 -18.99 1.96 3.19
CA ARG A 118 -18.18 1.90 1.97
C ARG A 118 -18.35 3.12 1.04
N GLN A 119 -19.59 3.58 0.85
CA GLN A 119 -19.87 4.73 -0.03
C GLN A 119 -19.21 6.02 0.46
N LYS A 120 -19.14 6.24 1.78
CA LYS A 120 -18.47 7.42 2.37
C LYS A 120 -16.99 7.44 1.99
N HIS A 121 -16.35 6.27 2.00
CA HIS A 121 -14.95 6.12 1.64
C HIS A 121 -14.72 6.29 0.12
N LEU A 122 -15.58 5.70 -0.72
CA LEU A 122 -15.53 5.93 -2.18
C LEU A 122 -15.73 7.40 -2.55
N ASP A 123 -16.69 8.08 -1.94
CA ASP A 123 -16.95 9.49 -2.17
C ASP A 123 -15.77 10.37 -1.73
N TRP A 124 -15.11 9.99 -0.62
CA TRP A 124 -13.88 10.65 -0.18
C TRP A 124 -12.74 10.46 -1.18
N LEU A 125 -12.54 9.24 -1.68
CA LEU A 125 -11.49 8.94 -2.66
C LEU A 125 -11.72 9.69 -3.97
N ASP A 126 -12.96 9.69 -4.48
CA ASP A 126 -13.37 10.44 -5.68
C ASP A 126 -13.08 11.94 -5.52
N LYS A 127 -13.52 12.55 -4.41
CA LYS A 127 -13.26 13.96 -4.11
C LYS A 127 -11.77 14.26 -3.97
N THR A 128 -11.00 13.36 -3.36
CA THR A 128 -9.56 13.51 -3.17
C THR A 128 -8.84 13.54 -4.52
N LEU A 129 -9.17 12.61 -5.40
CA LEU A 129 -8.58 12.54 -6.75
C LEU A 129 -9.04 13.71 -7.63
N LYS A 130 -10.32 14.07 -7.58
CA LYS A 130 -10.89 15.16 -8.37
C LYS A 130 -10.22 16.50 -8.10
N HIS A 131 -9.91 16.80 -6.83
CA HIS A 131 -9.36 18.08 -6.42
C HIS A 131 -7.83 18.09 -6.32
N SER A 132 -7.16 16.97 -6.60
CA SER A 132 -5.71 16.90 -6.51
C SER A 132 -5.02 17.74 -7.59
N THR A 133 -4.21 18.69 -7.15
CA THR A 133 -3.30 19.46 -8.01
C THR A 133 -1.91 18.85 -8.09
N ALA A 134 -1.62 17.77 -7.36
CA ALA A 134 -0.32 17.12 -7.33
C ALA A 134 0.10 16.62 -8.72
N GLU A 135 1.40 16.65 -8.98
CA GLU A 135 1.97 16.17 -10.23
C GLU A 135 2.08 14.64 -10.23
N TRP A 136 2.37 14.06 -9.07
CA TRP A 136 2.40 12.62 -8.86
C TRP A 136 1.29 12.22 -7.90
N ILE A 137 0.55 11.16 -8.24
CA ILE A 137 -0.41 10.54 -7.34
C ILE A 137 -0.13 9.05 -7.25
N VAL A 138 0.18 8.60 -6.04
CA VAL A 138 0.37 7.19 -5.70
C VAL A 138 -0.70 6.79 -4.69
N VAL A 139 -1.45 5.75 -5.00
CA VAL A 139 -2.49 5.21 -4.11
C VAL A 139 -2.01 3.89 -3.51
N PHE A 140 -2.20 3.74 -2.20
CA PHE A 140 -1.82 2.56 -1.43
C PHE A 140 -3.07 1.90 -0.85
N GLY A 141 -3.25 0.61 -1.09
CA GLY A 141 -4.33 -0.19 -0.54
C GLY A 141 -3.87 -1.62 -0.28
N HIS A 142 -4.48 -2.36 0.64
CA HIS A 142 -3.99 -3.69 0.99
C HIS A 142 -4.29 -4.71 -0.13
N TYR A 143 -5.54 -4.77 -0.59
CA TYR A 143 -5.97 -5.69 -1.64
C TYR A 143 -5.52 -5.24 -3.04
N PRO A 144 -4.96 -6.14 -3.87
CA PRO A 144 -4.64 -5.82 -5.25
C PRO A 144 -5.91 -5.69 -6.10
N ILE A 145 -5.90 -4.77 -7.07
CA ILE A 145 -6.94 -4.73 -8.13
C ILE A 145 -6.69 -5.83 -9.15
N TYR A 146 -5.41 -5.98 -9.53
CA TYR A 146 -4.91 -7.01 -10.44
C TYR A 146 -3.74 -7.70 -9.77
N SER A 147 -3.69 -9.02 -9.88
CA SER A 147 -2.61 -9.84 -9.36
C SER A 147 -2.48 -11.13 -10.17
N GLY A 148 -1.25 -11.57 -10.37
CA GLY A 148 -0.88 -12.92 -10.80
C GLY A 148 -0.84 -13.94 -9.66
N GLY A 149 -1.07 -13.50 -8.42
CA GLY A 149 -1.15 -14.33 -7.21
C GLY A 149 -2.52 -14.98 -6.98
N SER A 150 -2.77 -15.33 -5.72
CA SER A 150 -4.04 -15.92 -5.27
C SER A 150 -5.26 -15.03 -5.53
N SER A 151 -5.09 -13.71 -5.44
CA SER A 151 -6.18 -12.75 -5.60
C SER A 151 -6.69 -12.66 -7.04
N GLY A 152 -5.84 -12.93 -8.03
CA GLY A 152 -6.22 -12.80 -9.44
C GLY A 152 -6.69 -11.39 -9.80
N ILE A 153 -7.81 -11.29 -10.53
CA ILE A 153 -8.51 -10.03 -10.78
C ILE A 153 -9.67 -9.94 -9.78
N MET A 154 -9.54 -9.10 -8.76
CA MET A 154 -10.55 -8.95 -7.71
C MET A 154 -11.75 -8.16 -8.24
N ARG A 155 -12.94 -8.79 -8.23
CA ARG A 155 -14.17 -8.18 -8.77
C ARG A 155 -14.64 -7.04 -7.89
N GLU A 156 -14.50 -7.21 -6.59
CA GLU A 156 -14.89 -6.31 -5.51
C GLU A 156 -14.11 -4.99 -5.57
N MET A 157 -12.89 -5.06 -6.10
CA MET A 157 -11.99 -3.91 -6.27
C MET A 157 -12.18 -3.15 -7.59
N GLN A 158 -13.06 -3.61 -8.50
CA GLN A 158 -13.25 -2.93 -9.78
C GLN A 158 -13.95 -1.58 -9.65
N GLU A 159 -14.80 -1.38 -8.65
CA GLU A 159 -15.37 -0.05 -8.40
C GLU A 159 -14.33 0.95 -7.89
N VAL A 160 -13.41 0.49 -7.03
CA VAL A 160 -12.25 1.29 -6.62
C VAL A 160 -11.43 1.65 -7.86
N ASN A 161 -11.16 0.68 -8.74
CA ASN A 161 -10.44 0.92 -9.98
C ASN A 161 -11.15 1.92 -10.91
N ASN A 162 -12.49 1.91 -10.98
CA ASN A 162 -13.25 2.92 -11.71
C ASN A 162 -13.01 4.33 -11.16
N VAL A 163 -12.95 4.48 -9.83
CA VAL A 163 -12.63 5.76 -9.19
C VAL A 163 -11.18 6.18 -9.48
N LEU A 164 -10.21 5.25 -9.38
CA LEU A 164 -8.79 5.53 -9.65
C LEU A 164 -8.53 5.98 -11.11
N THR A 165 -9.29 5.45 -12.06
CA THR A 165 -9.10 5.74 -13.49
C THR A 165 -9.86 6.96 -13.98
N LYS A 166 -10.87 7.43 -13.23
CA LYS A 166 -11.83 8.46 -13.64
C LYS A 166 -11.21 9.78 -14.09
N TYR A 167 -10.15 10.23 -13.43
CA TYR A 167 -9.52 11.54 -13.67
C TYR A 167 -8.18 11.45 -14.41
N ASN A 168 -7.76 10.24 -14.78
CA ASN A 168 -6.48 9.95 -15.44
C ASN A 168 -5.26 10.61 -14.78
N ASN A 169 -5.24 10.70 -13.45
CA ASN A 169 -4.20 11.39 -12.68
C ASN A 169 -3.46 10.49 -11.68
N VAL A 170 -3.93 9.26 -11.45
CA VAL A 170 -3.22 8.25 -10.65
C VAL A 170 -2.11 7.63 -11.50
N ASP A 171 -0.86 7.68 -11.03
CA ASP A 171 0.29 7.08 -11.71
C ASP A 171 0.49 5.62 -11.31
N CYS A 172 0.35 5.35 -10.00
CA CYS A 172 0.64 4.06 -9.40
C CYS A 172 -0.43 3.66 -8.37
N TYR A 173 -0.76 2.37 -8.35
CA TYR A 173 -1.47 1.72 -7.26
C TYR A 173 -0.56 0.65 -6.64
N VAL A 174 -0.27 0.74 -5.35
CA VAL A 174 0.64 -0.17 -4.65
C VAL A 174 -0.14 -0.93 -3.59
N SER A 175 0.04 -2.25 -3.59
CA SER A 175 -0.72 -3.17 -2.74
C SER A 175 0.11 -4.30 -2.18
N GLY A 176 -0.44 -5.01 -1.19
CA GLY A 176 0.12 -6.20 -0.57
C GLY A 176 -0.80 -7.40 -0.79
N HIS A 177 -1.19 -8.03 0.32
CA HIS A 177 -2.09 -9.18 0.43
C HIS A 177 -1.59 -10.47 -0.26
N ASP A 178 -1.37 -10.44 -1.57
CA ASP A 178 -0.74 -11.58 -2.24
C ASP A 178 0.75 -11.59 -1.90
N HIS A 179 1.19 -12.69 -1.27
CA HIS A 179 2.56 -12.86 -0.77
C HIS A 179 3.60 -13.18 -1.88
N CYS A 180 3.57 -12.43 -2.97
CA CYS A 180 4.62 -12.38 -4.00
C CYS A 180 4.91 -10.91 -4.40
N LEU A 181 5.94 -10.69 -5.22
CA LEU A 181 6.30 -9.36 -5.75
C LEU A 181 5.88 -9.28 -7.21
N GLN A 182 5.18 -8.20 -7.60
CA GLN A 182 4.62 -8.10 -8.96
C GLN A 182 4.58 -6.66 -9.46
N HIS A 183 4.82 -6.51 -10.75
CA HIS A 183 4.47 -5.32 -11.51
C HIS A 183 3.46 -5.70 -12.58
N LEU A 184 2.31 -5.04 -12.56
CA LEU A 184 1.26 -5.15 -13.56
C LEU A 184 0.98 -3.77 -14.16
N TYR A 185 0.56 -3.73 -15.41
CA TYR A 185 0.32 -2.50 -16.14
C TYR A 185 -0.94 -2.61 -17.00
N CYS A 186 -1.80 -1.59 -16.91
CA CYS A 186 -3.01 -1.52 -17.73
C CYS A 186 -2.86 -0.44 -18.79
N ASP A 187 -2.84 -0.85 -20.06
CA ASP A 187 -2.69 0.08 -21.18
C ASP A 187 -3.81 1.11 -21.31
N LYS A 188 -5.02 0.78 -20.86
CA LYS A 188 -6.17 1.69 -20.94
C LYS A 188 -6.08 2.79 -19.91
N SER A 189 -5.78 2.43 -18.65
CA SER A 189 -5.67 3.40 -17.58
C SER A 189 -4.31 4.05 -17.49
N LYS A 190 -3.26 3.46 -18.08
CA LYS A 190 -1.86 3.88 -17.95
C LYS A 190 -1.38 3.90 -16.49
N ILE A 191 -2.01 3.11 -15.60
CA ILE A 191 -1.62 2.96 -14.20
C ILE A 191 -0.66 1.78 -14.07
N ASN A 192 0.38 1.96 -13.26
CA ASN A 192 1.28 0.88 -12.82
C ASN A 192 0.74 0.32 -11.51
N TYR A 193 0.47 -0.97 -11.48
CA TYR A 193 -0.02 -1.68 -10.30
C TYR A 193 1.14 -2.51 -9.75
N PHE A 194 1.53 -2.23 -8.51
CA PHE A 194 2.58 -2.98 -7.82
C PHE A 194 1.96 -3.82 -6.70
N VAL A 195 2.42 -5.06 -6.59
CA VAL A 195 2.15 -5.94 -5.45
C VAL A 195 3.48 -6.18 -4.73
N SER A 196 3.54 -5.83 -3.44
CA SER A 196 4.69 -5.98 -2.57
C SER A 196 4.27 -6.62 -1.25
N GLY A 197 3.75 -7.85 -1.32
CA GLY A 197 3.16 -8.57 -0.18
C GLY A 197 4.07 -9.59 0.50
N SER A 198 5.30 -9.83 0.02
CA SER A 198 6.19 -10.89 0.55
C SER A 198 7.16 -10.42 1.65
N GLY A 199 6.64 -9.60 2.58
CA GLY A 199 7.42 -9.02 3.68
C GLY A 199 7.68 -9.96 4.86
N CYS A 200 6.85 -10.99 5.04
CA CYS A 200 6.95 -11.95 6.14
C CYS A 200 6.43 -13.35 5.81
N GLU A 201 5.55 -13.47 4.81
CA GLU A 201 5.09 -14.74 4.25
C GLU A 201 5.33 -14.79 2.73
N ARG A 202 5.24 -15.99 2.14
CA ARG A 202 5.41 -16.19 0.70
C ARG A 202 4.44 -17.22 0.15
N THR A 203 3.77 -16.85 -0.93
CA THR A 203 2.91 -17.74 -1.72
C THR A 203 3.31 -17.69 -3.20
N TYR A 204 2.72 -18.57 -4.01
CA TYR A 204 3.05 -18.71 -5.42
C TYR A 204 2.17 -17.80 -6.30
N CYS A 205 2.80 -17.06 -7.19
CA CYS A 205 2.13 -16.40 -8.30
C CYS A 205 1.76 -17.46 -9.38
N ARG A 206 0.47 -17.84 -9.47
CA ARG A 206 -0.03 -18.95 -10.31
C ARG A 206 -0.94 -18.54 -11.48
N ASN A 207 -1.45 -17.31 -11.48
CA ASN A 207 -2.55 -16.88 -12.35
C ASN A 207 -2.20 -15.59 -13.11
N LEU A 208 -1.19 -15.66 -13.98
CA LEU A 208 -0.76 -14.49 -14.76
C LEU A 208 -1.92 -13.90 -15.56
N THR A 209 -2.23 -12.65 -15.28
CA THR A 209 -3.25 -11.88 -16.00
C THR A 209 -2.63 -11.24 -17.25
N GLY A 210 -3.47 -10.79 -18.19
CA GLY A 210 -3.02 -9.99 -19.34
C GLY A 210 -2.38 -8.65 -18.98
N TYR A 211 -2.39 -8.26 -17.70
CA TYR A 211 -1.74 -7.06 -17.18
C TYR A 211 -0.33 -7.32 -16.65
N SER A 212 0.09 -8.58 -16.49
CA SER A 212 1.34 -8.93 -15.80
C SER A 212 2.55 -8.49 -16.62
N VAL A 213 3.45 -7.70 -16.02
CA VAL A 213 4.72 -7.28 -16.62
C VAL A 213 5.89 -8.03 -15.98
N PHE A 214 5.86 -8.19 -14.66
CA PHE A 214 6.86 -8.93 -13.89
C PHE A 214 6.21 -9.55 -12.66
N TRP A 215 6.68 -10.72 -12.25
CA TRP A 215 6.30 -11.36 -11.00
C TRP A 215 7.45 -12.24 -10.49
N VAL A 216 7.54 -12.40 -9.17
CA VAL A 216 8.49 -13.31 -8.55
C VAL A 216 8.05 -13.76 -7.16
N ASP A 217 8.26 -15.05 -6.89
CA ASP A 217 7.97 -15.70 -5.61
C ASP A 217 9.20 -15.64 -4.69
N MET A 218 9.59 -14.43 -4.30
CA MET A 218 10.72 -14.19 -3.38
C MET A 218 10.34 -13.20 -2.29
N GLU A 219 10.91 -13.34 -1.09
CA GLU A 219 10.78 -12.32 -0.06
C GLU A 219 11.54 -11.05 -0.46
N GLY A 220 10.91 -9.91 -0.21
CA GLY A 220 11.47 -8.62 -0.60
C GLY A 220 10.51 -7.47 -0.37
N PHE A 221 10.86 -6.34 -0.95
CA PHE A 221 10.08 -5.11 -0.85
C PHE A 221 10.25 -4.26 -2.11
N LEU A 222 9.32 -3.35 -2.32
CA LEU A 222 9.40 -2.32 -3.35
C LEU A 222 10.14 -1.09 -2.82
N ASN A 223 11.18 -0.65 -3.52
CA ASN A 223 11.84 0.63 -3.32
C ASN A 223 11.46 1.59 -4.46
N CYS A 224 10.96 2.78 -4.12
CA CYS A 224 10.55 3.79 -5.10
C CYS A 224 11.31 5.10 -4.87
N THR A 225 11.94 5.63 -5.91
CA THR A 225 12.59 6.94 -5.89
C THR A 225 11.99 7.82 -6.98
N ILE A 226 11.40 8.95 -6.60
CA ILE A 226 10.83 9.93 -7.55
C ILE A 226 11.81 11.08 -7.75
N ARG A 227 12.23 11.33 -9.00
CA ARG A 227 13.07 12.47 -9.39
C ARG A 227 12.46 13.16 -10.61
N GLY A 228 11.91 14.35 -10.40
CA GLY A 228 11.25 15.11 -11.45
C GLY A 228 10.03 14.37 -12.03
N GLU A 229 10.11 14.00 -13.31
CA GLU A 229 9.03 13.33 -14.05
C GLU A 229 9.17 11.81 -14.09
N VAL A 230 10.17 11.24 -13.42
CA VAL A 230 10.41 9.79 -13.39
C VAL A 230 10.37 9.27 -11.97
N MET A 231 9.62 8.18 -11.77
CA MET A 231 9.73 7.32 -10.61
C MET A 231 10.48 6.06 -11.02
N THR A 232 11.62 5.80 -10.38
CA THR A 232 12.31 4.51 -10.48
C THR A 232 11.78 3.58 -9.40
N ALA A 233 11.16 2.48 -9.79
CA ALA A 233 10.62 1.45 -8.93
C ALA A 233 11.45 0.17 -9.05
N ILE A 234 11.95 -0.34 -7.93
CA ILE A 234 12.86 -1.50 -7.87
C ILE A 234 12.31 -2.50 -6.85
N PHE A 235 12.10 -3.75 -7.27
CA PHE A 235 11.91 -4.84 -6.33
C PHE A 235 13.27 -5.32 -5.82
N VAL A 236 13.41 -5.37 -4.50
CA VAL A 236 14.66 -5.72 -3.82
C VAL A 236 14.41 -6.93 -2.92
N SER A 237 15.22 -7.98 -3.05
CA SER A 237 15.16 -9.13 -2.14
C SER A 237 15.67 -8.77 -0.74
N PHE A 238 15.40 -9.60 0.27
CA PHE A 238 15.98 -9.40 1.61
C PHE A 238 17.51 -9.51 1.67
N GLU A 239 18.12 -10.18 0.70
CA GLU A 239 19.56 -10.22 0.50
C GLU A 239 20.10 -8.93 -0.14
N GLY A 240 19.22 -8.03 -0.56
CA GLY A 240 19.54 -6.75 -1.20
C GLY A 240 19.84 -6.87 -2.70
N LYS A 241 19.35 -7.93 -3.36
CA LYS A 241 19.49 -8.08 -4.81
C LYS A 241 18.37 -7.33 -5.51
N GLU A 242 18.69 -6.54 -6.53
CA GLU A 242 17.70 -6.01 -7.46
C GLU A 242 17.09 -7.15 -8.28
N LEU A 243 15.78 -7.34 -8.13
CA LEU A 243 15.03 -8.40 -8.80
C LEU A 243 14.41 -7.91 -10.10
N TYR A 244 13.98 -6.65 -10.10
CA TYR A 244 13.33 -5.98 -11.22
C TYR A 244 13.41 -4.48 -11.04
N LYS A 245 13.52 -3.74 -12.14
CA LYS A 245 13.56 -2.29 -12.17
C LYS A 245 12.70 -1.76 -13.32
N VAL A 246 11.90 -0.75 -13.03
CA VAL A 246 11.12 -0.02 -14.04
C VAL A 246 11.15 1.48 -13.75
N ASP A 247 11.24 2.28 -14.81
CA ASP A 247 11.06 3.72 -14.75
C ASP A 247 9.63 4.07 -15.19
N VAL A 248 8.82 4.49 -14.23
CA VAL A 248 7.47 5.01 -14.46
C VAL A 248 7.59 6.48 -14.81
N LYS A 249 6.95 6.87 -15.93
CA LYS A 249 6.82 8.27 -16.31
C LYS A 249 5.54 8.85 -15.73
N ARG A 250 5.64 10.04 -15.14
CA ARG A 250 4.50 10.82 -14.66
C ARG A 250 3.47 10.98 -15.77
N LYS A 251 2.19 10.85 -15.43
CA LYS A 251 1.10 11.22 -16.33
C LYS A 251 1.07 12.72 -16.57
N THR A 252 1.01 13.12 -17.83
CA THR A 252 0.72 14.51 -18.19
C THR A 252 -0.76 14.76 -17.99
N LYS A 253 -1.12 15.66 -17.07
CA LYS A 253 -2.49 16.17 -17.02
C LYS A 253 -2.77 16.90 -18.34
N GLU A 254 -3.71 16.38 -19.13
CA GLU A 254 -4.24 17.14 -20.24
C GLU A 254 -4.80 18.44 -19.67
N LYS A 255 -4.26 19.58 -20.12
CA LYS A 255 -4.86 20.87 -19.81
C LYS A 255 -6.19 20.89 -20.57
N GLY A 256 -7.28 20.65 -19.84
CA GLY A 256 -8.63 20.90 -20.34
C GLY A 256 -8.84 22.36 -20.70
#